data_AF-A0A5A7V1L8-F1
#
_entry.id   AF-A0A5A7V1L8-F1
#
_cell.length_a   1.000
_cell.length_b   1.000
_cell.length_c   1.000
_cell.angle_alpha   90.00
_cell.angle_beta   90.00
_cell.angle_gamma   90.00
#
_symmetry.space_group_name_H-M   'P 1'
#
loop_
_entity.id
_entity.type
_entity.pdbx_description
1 polymer ?
#
loop_
_entity_poly.entity_id
_entity_poly.type
_entity_poly.pdbx_seq_one_letter_code
_entity_poly.pdbx_strand_id
1 'polypeptide(L)'
;MTQEDKETMEKAAYGAIVLNLSDNVIREVIDEEIAYGMWKKLDELYQSKDLTNCAYVRERFFTFKMDDNNSLIENLGEFKKLSSDFK
;
A
#
# COMPACT_ATOMS: atom_id res chain seq x y z
N MET A 1 -15.04 6.74 26.38
CA MET A 1 -13.63 6.77 25.98
C MET A 1 -12.94 7.83 26.80
N THR A 2 -12.13 7.39 27.76
CA THR A 2 -11.24 8.26 28.53
C THR A 2 -10.04 8.66 27.66
N GLN A 3 -9.23 9.61 28.13
CA GLN A 3 -8.02 10.03 27.43
C GLN A 3 -6.97 8.90 27.36
N GLU A 4 -6.86 8.08 28.41
CA GLU A 4 -6.01 6.88 28.44
C GLU A 4 -6.43 5.84 27.39
N ASP A 5 -7.74 5.64 27.17
CA ASP A 5 -8.23 4.72 26.14
C ASP A 5 -7.73 5.15 24.75
N LYS A 6 -7.76 6.46 24.46
CA LYS A 6 -7.31 7.01 23.17
C LYS A 6 -5.83 6.85 22.95
N GLU A 7 -5.01 7.15 23.96
CA GLU A 7 -3.55 7.00 23.87
C GLU A 7 -3.12 5.54 23.74
N THR A 8 -3.86 4.62 24.38
CA THR A 8 -3.63 3.18 24.23
C THR A 8 -3.95 2.71 22.82
N MET A 9 -5.09 3.15 22.26
CA MET A 9 -5.46 2.86 20.88
C MET A 9 -4.46 3.41 19.87
N GLU A 10 -3.94 4.62 20.10
CA GLU A 10 -2.95 5.26 19.24
C GLU A 10 -1.63 4.46 19.22
N LYS A 11 -1.12 4.08 20.38
CA LYS A 11 0.10 3.25 20.50
C LYS A 11 -0.09 1.87 19.85
N ALA A 12 -1.27 1.28 20.01
CA ALA A 12 -1.60 -0.01 19.39
C ALA A 12 -1.64 0.11 17.85
N ALA A 13 -2.24 1.18 17.32
CA ALA A 13 -2.28 1.44 15.88
C ALA A 13 -0.86 1.69 15.32
N TYR A 14 -0.08 2.54 15.98
CA TYR A 14 1.31 2.82 15.60
C TYR A 14 2.15 1.54 15.56
N GLY A 15 2.11 0.75 16.64
CA GLY A 15 2.83 -0.51 16.74
C GLY A 15 2.39 -1.54 15.69
N ALA A 16 1.08 -1.63 15.41
CA ALA A 16 0.56 -2.52 14.39
C ALA A 16 1.06 -2.13 12.99
N ILE A 17 1.12 -0.83 12.67
CA ILE A 17 1.66 -0.35 11.39
C ILE A 17 3.14 -0.74 11.28
N VAL A 18 3.97 -0.39 12.28
CA VAL A 18 5.42 -0.67 12.24
C VAL A 18 5.71 -2.17 12.11
N LEU A 19 4.99 -3.03 12.83
CA LEU A 19 5.19 -4.49 12.79
C LEU A 19 4.87 -5.12 11.43
N ASN A 20 4.06 -4.47 10.60
CA ASN A 20 3.66 -4.98 9.29
C ASN A 20 4.46 -4.36 8.13
N LEU A 21 5.44 -3.50 8.42
CA LEU A 21 6.28 -2.86 7.41
C LEU A 21 7.66 -3.52 7.34
N SER A 22 8.25 -3.47 6.15
CA SER A 22 9.64 -3.88 5.92
C SER A 22 10.61 -2.75 6.33
N ASP A 23 11.85 -3.08 6.73
CA ASP A 23 12.84 -2.11 7.24
C ASP A 23 13.12 -0.93 6.30
N ASN A 24 13.02 -1.15 4.98
CA ASN A 24 13.17 -0.10 3.97
C ASN A 24 12.01 0.90 4.00
N VAL A 25 10.78 0.44 4.27
CA VAL A 25 9.58 1.29 4.34
C VAL A 25 9.51 1.99 5.69
N ILE A 26 9.91 1.32 6.77
CA ILE A 26 9.97 1.91 8.11
C ILE A 26 10.84 3.17 8.10
N ARG A 27 12.00 3.16 7.44
CA ARG A 27 12.88 4.35 7.33
C ARG A 27 12.22 5.57 6.70
N GLU A 28 11.26 5.39 5.81
CA GLU A 28 10.58 6.50 5.13
C GLU A 28 9.43 7.09 5.97
N VAL A 29 8.88 6.30 6.90
CA VAL A 29 7.68 6.65 7.69
C VAL A 29 7.96 6.91 9.17
N ILE A 30 9.14 6.56 9.67
CA ILE A 30 9.52 6.68 11.09
C ILE A 30 9.63 8.12 11.60
N ASP A 31 9.70 9.09 10.69
CA ASP A 31 9.69 10.52 11.03
C ASP A 31 8.34 11.01 11.57
N GLU A 32 7.27 10.21 11.39
CA GLU A 32 5.92 10.56 11.84
C GLU A 32 5.66 10.01 13.25
N GLU A 33 5.33 10.87 14.22
CA GLU A 33 5.13 10.49 15.63
C GLU A 33 3.75 9.87 15.92
N ILE A 34 2.81 9.97 14.97
CA ILE A 34 1.40 9.62 15.14
C ILE A 34 1.02 8.55 14.10
N ALA A 35 0.21 7.57 14.49
CA ALA A 35 -0.23 6.49 13.61
C ALA A 35 -0.94 7.01 12.35
N TYR A 36 -1.73 8.08 12.50
CA TYR A 36 -2.34 8.77 11.36
C TYR A 36 -1.31 9.39 10.42
N GLY A 37 -0.25 10.02 10.95
CA GLY A 37 0.84 10.60 10.16
C GLY A 37 1.56 9.53 9.36
N MET A 38 1.93 8.42 10.02
CA MET A 38 2.50 7.24 9.35
C MET A 38 1.60 6.71 8.24
N TRP A 39 0.30 6.53 8.54
CA TRP A 39 -0.66 6.03 7.56
C TRP A 39 -0.80 6.97 6.36
N LYS A 40 -0.86 8.28 6.60
CA LYS A 40 -0.94 9.30 5.54
C LYS A 40 0.33 9.32 4.70
N LYS A 41 1.51 9.17 5.30
CA LYS A 41 2.78 9.13 4.55
C LYS A 41 2.90 7.85 3.71
N LEU A 42 2.43 6.71 4.23
CA LEU A 42 2.26 5.50 3.42
C LEU A 42 1.29 5.73 2.25
N ASP A 43 0.20 6.44 2.50
CA ASP A 43 -0.76 6.83 1.47
C ASP A 43 -0.10 7.68 0.38
N GLU A 44 0.70 8.67 0.76
CA GLU A 44 1.45 9.51 -0.18
C GLU A 44 2.53 8.70 -0.94
N LEU A 45 3.23 7.78 -0.28
CA LEU A 45 4.27 6.95 -0.91
C LEU A 45 3.70 5.93 -1.90
N TYR A 46 2.55 5.33 -1.59
CA TYR A 46 2.03 4.18 -2.34
C TYR A 46 0.73 4.45 -3.10
N GLN A 47 -0.05 5.45 -2.70
CA GLN A 47 -1.23 5.92 -3.45
C GLN A 47 -0.99 7.18 -4.28
N SER A 48 0.17 7.86 -4.17
CA SER A 48 0.49 8.87 -5.18
C SER A 48 0.61 8.18 -6.55
N LYS A 49 -0.06 8.78 -7.53
CA LYS A 49 0.13 8.48 -8.96
C LYS A 49 1.47 9.06 -9.45
N ASP A 50 2.54 8.86 -8.68
CA ASP A 50 3.86 9.33 -9.06
C ASP A 50 4.30 8.61 -10.33
N LEU A 51 5.06 9.33 -11.17
CA LEU A 51 5.48 8.89 -12.50
C LEU A 51 6.05 7.47 -12.50
N THR A 52 6.77 7.09 -11.44
CA THR A 52 7.33 5.75 -11.24
C THR A 52 6.26 4.68 -11.01
N ASN A 53 5.25 4.96 -10.19
CA ASN A 53 4.12 4.06 -9.96
C ASN A 53 3.27 3.92 -11.23
N CYS A 54 3.00 5.04 -11.92
CA CYS A 54 2.35 5.00 -13.24
C CYS A 54 3.19 4.28 -14.30
N ALA A 55 4.52 4.43 -14.28
CA ALA A 55 5.42 3.72 -15.20
C ALA A 55 5.44 2.21 -14.90
N TYR A 56 5.48 1.82 -13.63
CA TYR A 56 5.39 0.44 -13.18
C TYR A 56 4.05 -0.20 -13.56
N VAL A 57 2.93 0.49 -13.34
CA VAL A 57 1.60 0.03 -13.75
C VAL A 57 1.50 -0.07 -15.27
N ARG A 58 2.03 0.92 -16.02
CA ARG A 58 2.12 0.85 -17.49
C ARG A 58 2.90 -0.38 -17.94
N GLU A 59 4.10 -0.58 -17.40
CA GLU A 59 4.96 -1.72 -17.74
C GLU A 59 4.25 -3.03 -17.45
N ARG A 60 3.67 -3.20 -16.25
CA ARG A 60 2.92 -4.41 -15.90
C ARG A 60 1.70 -4.63 -16.78
N PHE A 61 0.98 -3.58 -17.16
CA PHE A 61 -0.18 -3.70 -18.03
C PHE A 61 0.22 -4.13 -19.45
N PHE A 62 1.25 -3.51 -20.03
CA PHE A 62 1.71 -3.84 -21.38
C PHE A 62 2.47 -5.16 -21.47
N THR A 63 3.06 -5.63 -20.36
CA THR A 63 3.78 -6.91 -20.30
C THR A 63 2.97 -8.04 -19.68
N PHE A 64 1.71 -7.79 -19.30
CA PHE A 64 0.83 -8.78 -18.69
C PHE A 64 0.65 -9.98 -19.63
N LYS A 65 0.89 -11.17 -19.08
CA LYS A 65 0.60 -12.46 -19.70
C LYS A 65 -0.20 -13.27 -18.69
N MET A 66 -1.15 -14.07 -19.19
CA MET A 66 -1.90 -14.99 -18.33
C MET A 66 -0.93 -16.00 -17.72
N ASP A 67 -1.09 -16.27 -16.43
CA ASP A 67 -0.39 -17.35 -15.75
C ASP A 67 -1.13 -18.66 -16.02
N ASP A 68 -0.44 -19.64 -16.60
CA ASP A 68 -0.99 -20.96 -16.91
C ASP A 68 -1.36 -21.75 -15.64
N ASN A 69 -0.84 -21.35 -14.47
CA ASN A 69 -1.20 -21.93 -13.17
C ASN A 69 -2.51 -21.35 -12.60
N ASN A 70 -2.98 -20.21 -13.12
CA ASN A 70 -4.19 -19.55 -12.67
C ASN A 70 -5.37 -19.91 -13.57
N SER A 71 -6.59 -19.93 -13.00
CA SER A 71 -7.79 -20.05 -13.81
C SER A 71 -8.00 -18.82 -14.70
N LEU A 72 -8.76 -18.98 -15.79
CA LEU A 72 -9.10 -17.88 -16.68
C LEU A 72 -9.79 -16.72 -15.94
N ILE A 73 -10.61 -17.02 -14.94
CA ILE A 73 -11.35 -16.02 -14.16
C ILE A 73 -10.39 -15.22 -13.27
N GLU A 74 -9.42 -15.88 -12.65
CA GLU A 74 -8.39 -15.23 -11.82
C GLU A 74 -7.49 -14.32 -12.68
N ASN A 75 -6.99 -14.83 -13.80
CA ASN A 75 -6.22 -14.06 -14.77
C ASN A 75 -7.00 -12.83 -15.29
N LEU A 76 -8.29 -12.99 -15.58
CA LEU A 76 -9.16 -11.89 -15.99
C LEU A 76 -9.40 -10.87 -14.86
N GLY A 77 -9.49 -11.33 -13.61
CA GLY A 77 -9.58 -10.49 -12.43
C GLY A 77 -8.35 -9.61 -12.25
N GLU A 78 -7.15 -10.20 -12.37
CA GLU A 78 -5.88 -9.47 -12.31
C GLU A 78 -5.76 -8.44 -13.44
N PHE A 79 -6.12 -8.83 -14.67
CA PHE A 79 -6.11 -7.90 -15.80
C PHE A 79 -7.08 -6.72 -15.58
N LYS A 80 -8.29 -6.98 -15.07
CA LYS A 80 -9.27 -5.92 -14.75
C LYS A 80 -8.75 -4.97 -13.67
N LYS A 81 -8.05 -5.51 -12.66
CA LYS A 81 -7.41 -4.70 -11.61
C LYS A 81 -6.33 -3.80 -12.21
N LEU A 82 -5.41 -4.36 -13.00
CA LEU A 82 -4.38 -3.58 -13.71
C LEU A 82 -4.97 -2.50 -14.63
N SER A 83 -6.08 -2.80 -15.32
CA SER A 83 -6.78 -1.83 -16.16
C SER A 83 -7.42 -0.69 -15.36
N SER A 84 -7.86 -0.95 -14.12
CA SER A 84 -8.38 0.07 -13.22
C SER A 84 -7.26 0.95 -12.69
N ASP A 85 -6.13 0.34 -12.32
CA ASP A 85 -4.95 1.02 -11.77
C ASP A 85 -4.24 1.89 -12.84
N PHE A 86 -4.35 1.52 -14.12
CA PHE A 86 -3.81 2.29 -15.25
C PHE A 86 -4.56 3.61 -15.52
N LYS A 87 -5.85 3.70 -15.16
CA LYS A 87 -6.74 4.81 -15.54
C LYS A 87 -6.62 6.02 -14.61
#